data_AF-A0A957X0I8-F1
#
_entry.id   AF-A0A957X0I8-F1
#
_cell.length_a   1.000
_cell.length_b   1.000
_cell.length_c   1.000
_cell.angle_alpha   90.00
_cell.angle_beta   90.00
_cell.angle_gamma   90.00
#
_symmetry.space_group_name_H-M   'P 1'
#
loop_
_entity.id
_entity.type
_entity.pdbx_description
1 polymer ?
#
loop_
_entity_poly.entity_id
_entity_poly.type
_entity_poly.pdbx_seq_one_letter_code
_entity_poly.pdbx_strand_id
1 'polypeptide(L)'
;GLAAYNLIGLGLSLVVAAAGVLLIFVAVILSWRQERHYLRLELAEEIGVLLDAQEYEEITRRWRNPLRKGGRTAQAQARRRHDLVELALKKGRLRNGAGDESPALVQEITRLRVALAELSEAR
;
A
#
# COMPACT_ATOMS: atom_id res chain seq x y z
N GLY A 1 -52.66 1.74 15.54
CA GLY A 1 -51.49 1.64 14.64
C GLY A 1 -50.20 1.74 15.42
N LEU A 2 -49.79 0.66 16.11
CA LEU A 2 -48.52 0.57 16.86
C LEU A 2 -47.47 -0.27 16.11
N ALA A 3 -47.93 -1.29 15.36
CA ALA A 3 -47.06 -2.15 14.56
C ALA A 3 -46.32 -1.41 13.43
N ALA A 4 -46.96 -0.40 12.81
CA ALA A 4 -46.34 0.41 11.75
C ALA A 4 -45.19 1.29 12.27
N TYR A 5 -45.32 1.85 13.49
CA TYR A 5 -44.26 2.62 14.14
C TYR A 5 -43.04 1.74 14.46
N ASN A 6 -43.27 0.50 14.92
CA ASN A 6 -42.19 -0.46 15.16
C ASN A 6 -41.50 -0.86 13.85
N LEU A 7 -42.24 -1.07 12.76
CA LEU A 7 -41.66 -1.41 11.46
C LEU A 7 -40.81 -0.27 10.87
N ILE A 8 -41.30 0.97 10.95
CA ILE A 8 -40.57 2.16 10.48
C ILE A 8 -39.32 2.38 11.34
N GLY A 9 -39.41 2.22 12.66
CA GLY A 9 -38.26 2.33 13.58
C GLY A 9 -37.18 1.27 13.30
N LEU A 10 -37.58 0.03 13.02
CA LEU A 10 -36.66 -1.05 12.61
C LEU A 10 -36.03 -0.78 11.24
N GLY A 11 -36.80 -0.26 10.28
CA GLY A 11 -36.27 0.14 8.98
C GLY A 11 -35.24 1.26 9.08
N LEU A 12 -35.53 2.28 9.90
CA LEU A 12 -34.62 3.41 10.11
C LEU A 12 -33.32 2.98 10.78
N SER A 13 -33.38 2.13 11.82
CA SER A 13 -32.19 1.66 12.53
C SER A 13 -31.29 0.81 11.62
N LEU A 14 -31.88 -0.01 10.75
CA LEU A 14 -31.14 -0.79 9.76
C LEU A 14 -30.45 0.11 8.72
N VAL A 15 -31.12 1.16 8.25
CA VAL A 15 -30.53 2.14 7.32
C VAL A 15 -29.36 2.88 7.97
N VAL A 16 -29.51 3.30 9.22
CA VAL A 16 -28.43 3.97 9.96
C VAL A 16 -27.24 3.04 10.16
N ALA A 17 -27.48 1.77 10.53
CA ALA A 17 -26.42 0.78 10.65
C ALA A 17 -25.69 0.53 9.32
N ALA A 18 -26.44 0.39 8.22
CA ALA A 18 -25.87 0.20 6.89
C ALA A 18 -25.06 1.43 6.43
N ALA A 19 -25.53 2.65 6.72
CA ALA A 19 -24.81 3.88 6.42
C ALA A 19 -23.48 3.98 7.19
N GLY A 20 -23.47 3.60 8.47
CA GLY A 20 -22.24 3.53 9.25
C GLY A 20 -21.21 2.56 8.65
N VAL A 21 -21.65 1.36 8.27
CA VAL A 21 -20.79 0.38 7.59
C VAL A 21 -20.29 0.91 6.24
N LEU A 22 -21.15 1.56 5.46
CA LEU A 22 -20.77 2.15 4.17
C LEU A 22 -19.67 3.21 4.33
N LEU A 23 -19.76 4.06 5.35
CA LEU A 23 -18.73 5.07 5.63
C LEU A 23 -17.38 4.43 5.95
N ILE A 24 -17.37 3.32 6.70
CA ILE A 24 -16.12 2.57 6.96
C ILE A 24 -15.54 2.06 5.64
N PHE A 25 -16.36 1.46 4.77
CA PHE A 25 -15.89 1.01 3.45
C PHE A 25 -15.33 2.16 2.62
N VAL A 26 -16.00 3.32 2.60
CA VAL A 26 -15.53 4.50 1.87
C VAL A 26 -14.18 4.99 2.43
N ALA A 27 -14.05 5.08 3.76
CA ALA A 27 -12.79 5.48 4.41
C ALA A 27 -11.64 4.52 4.08
N VAL A 28 -11.89 3.20 4.09
CA VAL A 28 -10.91 2.18 3.70
C VAL A 28 -10.50 2.35 2.24
N ILE A 29 -11.47 2.55 1.34
CA ILE A 29 -11.19 2.76 -0.10
C ILE A 29 -10.37 4.05 -0.30
N LEU A 30 -10.73 5.15 0.35
CA LEU A 30 -10.01 6.41 0.25
C LEU A 30 -8.58 6.30 0.78
N SER A 31 -8.42 5.71 1.96
CA SER A 31 -7.11 5.43 2.56
C SER A 31 -6.25 4.59 1.61
N TRP A 32 -6.81 3.52 1.04
CA TRP A 32 -6.11 2.67 0.08
C TRP A 32 -5.72 3.40 -1.21
N ARG A 33 -6.60 4.27 -1.74
CA ARG A 33 -6.30 5.08 -2.93
C ARG A 33 -5.18 6.08 -2.65
N GLN A 34 -5.19 6.69 -1.47
CA GLN A 34 -4.17 7.62 -1.04
C GLN A 34 -2.81 6.92 -0.86
N GLU A 35 -2.79 5.75 -0.20
CA GLU A 35 -1.58 4.92 -0.06
C GLU A 35 -1.03 4.50 -1.42
N ARG A 36 -1.89 4.05 -2.36
CA ARG A 36 -1.49 3.75 -3.74
C ARG A 36 -0.90 4.94 -4.48
N HIS A 37 -1.44 6.13 -4.25
CA HIS A 37 -0.93 7.35 -4.87
C HIS A 37 0.46 7.68 -4.35
N TYR A 38 0.67 7.61 -3.03
CA TYR A 38 1.98 7.82 -2.43
C TYR A 38 3.01 6.79 -2.88
N LEU A 39 2.67 5.51 -2.89
CA LEU A 39 3.55 4.45 -3.40
C LEU A 39 3.97 4.71 -4.85
N ARG A 40 3.04 5.12 -5.72
CA ARG A 40 3.34 5.46 -7.12
C ARG A 40 4.29 6.63 -7.26
N LEU A 41 4.11 7.66 -6.45
CA LEU A 41 4.92 8.86 -6.48
C LEU A 41 6.34 8.54 -5.98
N GLU A 42 6.47 7.86 -4.85
CA GLU A 42 7.77 7.54 -4.24
C GLU A 42 8.59 6.53 -5.05
N LEU A 43 7.93 5.52 -5.64
CA LEU A 43 8.60 4.54 -6.51
C LEU A 43 8.96 5.11 -7.88
N ALA A 44 8.27 6.16 -8.35
CA ALA A 44 8.58 6.77 -9.65
C ALA A 44 9.98 7.39 -9.67
N GLU A 45 10.43 7.94 -8.53
CA GLU A 45 11.77 8.49 -8.38
C GLU A 45 12.88 7.43 -8.43
N GLU A 46 12.54 6.17 -8.19
CA GLU A 46 13.49 5.05 -8.15
C GLU A 46 13.56 4.29 -9.50
N ILE A 47 12.75 4.71 -10.50
CA ILE A 47 12.80 4.15 -11.87
C ILE A 47 14.13 4.52 -12.52
N GLY A 48 14.84 3.52 -13.05
CA GLY A 48 16.15 3.67 -13.67
C GLY A 48 17.33 3.59 -12.68
N VAL A 49 17.06 3.59 -11.37
CA VAL A 49 18.09 3.39 -10.33
C VAL A 49 17.92 2.02 -9.68
N LEU A 50 16.75 1.74 -9.13
CA LEU A 50 16.46 0.48 -8.41
C LEU A 50 15.39 -0.38 -9.09
N LEU A 51 14.55 0.22 -9.94
CA LEU A 51 13.47 -0.45 -10.65
C LEU A 51 13.49 -0.14 -12.14
N ASP A 52 13.09 -1.11 -12.95
CA ASP A 52 12.72 -0.86 -14.34
C ASP A 52 11.24 -0.42 -14.45
N ALA A 53 10.89 0.25 -15.55
CA ALA A 53 9.54 0.72 -15.84
C ALA A 53 8.52 -0.43 -15.85
N GLN A 54 8.92 -1.63 -16.30
CA GLN A 54 8.06 -2.82 -16.26
C GLN A 54 7.78 -3.27 -14.81
N GLU A 55 8.79 -3.22 -13.93
CA GLU A 55 8.64 -3.60 -12.52
C GLU A 55 7.78 -2.58 -11.76
N TYR A 56 7.93 -1.29 -12.09
CA TYR A 56 7.07 -0.24 -11.59
C TYR A 56 5.60 -0.47 -11.95
N GLU A 57 5.27 -0.79 -13.21
CA GLU A 57 3.91 -1.10 -13.62
C GLU A 57 3.34 -2.34 -12.92
N GLU A 58 4.15 -3.39 -12.74
CA GLU A 58 3.74 -4.58 -12.01
C GLU A 58 3.35 -4.24 -10.57
N ILE A 59 4.16 -3.48 -9.85
CA ILE A 59 3.88 -3.13 -8.45
C ILE A 59 2.66 -2.17 -8.35
N THR A 60 2.59 -1.18 -9.24
CA THR A 60 1.65 -0.06 -9.09
C THR A 60 0.28 -0.28 -9.76
N ARG A 61 0.21 -1.09 -10.82
CA ARG A 61 -1.04 -1.38 -11.56
C ARG A 61 -1.51 -2.82 -11.38
N ARG A 62 -0.61 -3.80 -11.47
CA ARG A 62 -0.95 -5.22 -11.43
C ARG A 62 -0.44 -5.86 -10.16
N TRP A 63 -1.12 -5.59 -9.04
CA TRP A 63 -0.94 -6.41 -7.83
C TRP A 63 -1.52 -7.81 -8.07
N ARG A 64 -0.87 -8.55 -8.95
CA ARG A 64 -1.26 -9.88 -9.40
C ARG A 64 -0.94 -10.81 -8.25
N ASN A 65 -1.94 -11.58 -7.86
CA ASN A 65 -1.88 -12.47 -6.71
C ASN A 65 -0.57 -13.30 -6.72
N PRO A 66 0.39 -13.02 -5.82
CA PRO A 66 1.70 -13.66 -5.82
C PRO A 66 1.60 -15.17 -5.51
N LEU A 67 0.46 -15.61 -4.98
CA LEU A 67 0.17 -16.99 -4.60
C LEU A 67 0.11 -17.97 -5.79
N ARG A 68 0.06 -17.51 -7.05
CA ARG A 68 -0.05 -18.40 -8.23
C ARG A 68 1.27 -18.93 -8.77
N LYS A 69 2.43 -18.42 -8.34
CA LYS A 69 3.73 -18.93 -8.79
C LYS A 69 4.48 -19.51 -7.60
N GLY A 70 4.49 -20.84 -7.49
CA GLY A 70 5.34 -21.55 -6.53
C GLY A 70 6.79 -21.61 -7.03
N GLY A 71 7.77 -21.39 -6.14
CA GLY A 71 9.20 -21.54 -6.45
C GLY A 71 10.10 -20.53 -5.75
N ARG A 72 11.40 -20.86 -5.61
CA ARG A 72 12.41 -19.98 -4.98
C ARG A 72 12.54 -18.63 -5.66
N THR A 73 12.40 -18.59 -6.99
CA THR A 73 12.44 -17.35 -7.79
C THR A 73 11.23 -16.45 -7.54
N ALA A 74 10.04 -17.05 -7.37
CA ALA A 74 8.83 -16.31 -7.04
C ALA A 74 8.86 -15.74 -5.61
N GLN A 75 9.44 -16.47 -4.66
CA GLN A 75 9.68 -15.98 -3.30
C GLN A 75 10.69 -14.83 -3.27
N ALA A 76 11.81 -14.95 -3.99
CA ALA A 76 12.78 -13.86 -4.11
C ALA A 76 12.16 -12.60 -4.73
N GLN A 77 11.33 -12.77 -5.77
CA GLN A 77 10.63 -11.64 -6.41
C GLN A 77 9.56 -11.03 -5.50
N ALA A 78 8.84 -11.84 -4.70
CA ALA A 78 7.89 -11.34 -3.72
C ALA A 78 8.59 -10.55 -2.60
N ARG A 79 9.73 -11.04 -2.13
CA ARG A 79 10.54 -10.35 -1.11
C ARG A 79 11.08 -9.01 -1.64
N ARG A 80 11.65 -9.00 -2.83
CA ARG A 80 12.11 -7.74 -3.46
C ARG A 80 10.98 -6.73 -3.62
N ARG A 81 9.78 -7.16 -4.03
CA ARG A 81 8.60 -6.28 -4.10
C ARG A 81 8.19 -5.75 -2.73
N HIS A 82 8.28 -6.57 -1.69
CA HIS A 82 8.00 -6.14 -0.33
C HIS A 82 8.98 -5.05 0.12
N ASP A 83 10.29 -5.27 -0.10
CA ASP A 83 11.34 -4.32 0.26
C ASP A 83 11.20 -2.98 -0.50
N LEU A 84 10.78 -3.03 -1.77
CA LEU A 84 10.46 -1.85 -2.58
C LEU A 84 9.27 -1.05 -2.04
N VAL A 85 8.20 -1.75 -1.64
CA VAL A 85 7.03 -1.11 -1.01
C VAL A 85 7.43 -0.50 0.33
N GLU A 86 8.24 -1.20 1.12
CA GLU A 86 8.73 -0.71 2.41
C GLU A 86 9.57 0.56 2.24
N LEU A 87 10.48 0.60 1.26
CA LEU A 87 11.25 1.78 0.90
C LEU A 87 10.33 2.98 0.60
N ALA A 88 9.33 2.77 -0.25
CA ALA A 88 8.38 3.81 -0.64
C ALA A 88 7.53 4.31 0.54
N LEU A 89 7.08 3.41 1.42
CA LEU A 89 6.37 3.80 2.64
C LEU A 89 7.25 4.63 3.58
N LYS A 90 8.51 4.23 3.77
CA LYS A 90 9.46 4.98 4.61
C LYS A 90 9.77 6.36 4.02
N LYS A 91 10.02 6.46 2.71
CA LYS A 91 10.17 7.77 2.04
C LYS A 91 8.93 8.66 2.21
N GLY A 92 7.74 8.09 2.02
CA GLY A 92 6.49 8.81 2.22
C GLY A 92 6.29 9.29 3.67
N ARG A 93 6.65 8.48 4.67
CA ARG A 93 6.63 8.88 6.09
C ARG A 93 7.59 10.02 6.39
N LEU A 94 8.80 9.97 5.83
CA LEU A 94 9.77 11.05 5.96
C LEU A 94 9.23 12.35 5.34
N ARG A 95 8.67 12.28 4.13
CA ARG A 95 8.16 13.46 3.43
C ARG A 95 6.95 14.11 4.11
N ASN A 96 6.05 13.29 4.66
CA ASN A 96 4.83 13.79 5.29
C ASN A 96 5.03 14.26 6.74
N GLY A 97 6.27 14.30 7.24
CA GLY A 97 6.58 14.73 8.62
C GLY A 97 6.04 13.81 9.71
N ALA A 98 5.50 12.63 9.34
CA ALA A 98 5.02 11.62 10.29
C ALA A 98 6.19 10.91 11.01
N GLY A 99 7.41 11.10 10.52
CA GLY A 99 8.66 10.74 11.19
C GLY A 99 9.55 11.97 11.24
N ASP A 100 9.29 12.84 12.22
CA ASP A 100 10.07 14.01 12.56
C ASP A 100 11.58 13.68 12.53
N GLU A 101 12.28 14.16 11.50
CA GLU A 101 13.71 14.04 11.17
C GLU A 101 14.50 12.88 11.80
N SER A 102 13.90 11.68 11.88
CA SER A 102 14.52 10.63 12.67
C SER A 102 15.72 10.09 11.89
N PRO A 103 16.96 10.28 12.38
CA PRO A 103 18.15 9.83 11.66
C PRO A 103 18.13 8.31 11.44
N ALA A 104 17.40 7.57 12.28
CA ALA A 104 17.15 6.15 12.12
C ALA A 104 16.37 5.83 10.83
N LEU A 105 15.35 6.62 10.50
CA LEU A 105 14.50 6.38 9.32
C LEU A 105 15.27 6.67 8.02
N VAL A 106 16.11 7.70 8.02
CA VAL A 106 17.05 7.98 6.91
C VAL A 106 18.05 6.84 6.74
N GLN A 107 18.63 6.33 7.83
CA GLN A 107 19.53 5.17 7.77
C GLN A 107 18.85 3.92 7.24
N GLU A 108 17.60 3.66 7.64
CA GLU A 108 16.82 2.52 7.13
C GLU A 108 16.53 2.64 5.63
N ILE A 109 16.16 3.83 5.14
CA ILE A 109 15.96 4.10 3.71
C ILE A 109 17.25 3.79 2.95
N THR A 110 18.40 4.29 3.43
CA THR A 110 19.69 4.02 2.81
C THR A 110 20.04 2.54 2.80
N ARG A 111 19.83 1.82 3.91
CA ARG A 111 20.06 0.36 3.98
C ARG A 111 19.20 -0.40 2.99
N LEU A 112 17.92 -0.05 2.87
CA LEU A 112 17.01 -0.67 1.91
C LEU A 112 17.45 -0.41 0.46
N ARG A 113 17.90 0.81 0.14
CA ARG A 113 18.43 1.13 -1.20
C ARG A 113 19.64 0.28 -1.55
N VAL A 114 20.60 0.15 -0.63
CA VAL A 114 21.80 -0.67 -0.85
C VAL A 114 21.44 -2.14 -1.06
N ALA A 115 20.62 -2.72 -0.17
CA ALA A 115 20.20 -4.11 -0.30
C ALA A 115 19.43 -4.38 -1.61
N LEU A 116 18.62 -3.43 -2.06
CA LEU A 116 17.89 -3.53 -3.33
C LEU A 116 18.81 -3.40 -4.54
N ALA A 117 19.84 -2.56 -4.47
CA ALA A 117 20.84 -2.40 -5.52
C ALA A 117 21.66 -3.69 -5.70
N GLU A 118 22.13 -4.29 -4.61
CA GLU A 118 22.86 -5.58 -4.63
C GLU A 118 22.01 -6.70 -5.27
N LEU A 119 20.71 -6.75 -4.96
CA LEU A 119 19.78 -7.69 -5.57
C LEU A 119 19.52 -7.43 -7.07
N SER A 120 19.73 -6.20 -7.53
CA SER A 120 19.56 -5.84 -8.95
C SER A 120 20.79 -6.17 -9.80
N GLU A 121 22.00 -6.08 -9.23
CA GLU A 121 23.26 -6.42 -9.91
C GLU A 121 23.49 -7.94 -10.02
N ALA A 122 22.87 -8.73 -9.15
CA ALA A 122 22.96 -10.20 -9.19
C ALA A 122 22.13 -10.86 -10.31
N ARG A 123 21.67 -10.10 -11.31
CA ARG A 123 20.71 -10.49 -12.34
C ARG A 123 21.31 -10.39 -13.73
#